data_AF-A0A1C4YS32-F1
#
_entry.id   AF-A0A1C4YS32-F1
#
_cell.length_a   1.000
_cell.length_b   1.000
_cell.length_c   1.000
_cell.angle_alpha   90.00
_cell.angle_beta   90.00
_cell.angle_gamma   90.00
#
_symmetry.space_group_name_H-M   'P 1'
#
loop_
_entity.id
_entity.type
_entity.pdbx_description
1 polymer ?
#
loop_
_entity_poly.entity_id
_entity_poly.type
_entity_poly.pdbx_seq_one_letter_code
_entity_poly.pdbx_strand_id
1 'polypeptide(L)'
;MRTGKGRRSGLKFAVAVSMVGVVVGSGVVGVPAPASAADTVRGLQWYLDALQIPQAHEITKGRGVTVAVIDSGVDATHPALAGQLAGRPGAAPAGSPQGQIDRDKEAGHGTSMAGLIVGRGGDRNRQLGIAPEAKVLPIALSGSEGNGNDAEVARDIRWATDAGADVISLSIGFEQPASIRIVEAVQYALSKNVVLVAATGAGGRTVDSPANAPGVIAVNATTRSGGLASASVVGPEVVLAASGDDIIAPVPTVVEGNGYAVASGTSQATAIMAGVVALVRSRYPDLDAANVINRLIRTARDVGVPGRDPEFGFGAVDVLAALQRPVSAVDVNPLLAAGAQPDGATASPAGGQTEGPAVAIKVKNKTGIMVAGVLCLTVVIGAVVLAVVVARRRRRRTAPPVGPGPGRTLVGGPEFPLPGYGHPGVPPPGYGPPGVSPPPRSDAQHPHPHQPRPQPGPPFPPPAALPGQPGGSGQPGTAPPQGLGGPHQR
;
A
#
# COMPACT_ATOMS: atom_id res chain seq x y z
N MET A 1 -59.35 -82.17 21.79
CA MET A 1 -60.10 -82.16 20.51
C MET A 1 -59.82 -80.84 19.77
N ARG A 2 -59.75 -80.90 18.43
CA ARG A 2 -59.95 -79.83 17.41
C ARG A 2 -59.58 -78.35 17.67
N THR A 3 -58.87 -77.79 16.66
CA THR A 3 -58.91 -76.39 16.14
C THR A 3 -58.39 -75.23 17.03
N GLY A 4 -57.79 -74.16 16.50
CA GLY A 4 -57.59 -73.78 15.08
C GLY A 4 -56.54 -72.68 14.86
N LYS A 5 -56.29 -72.33 13.58
CA LYS A 5 -55.24 -71.40 13.11
C LYS A 5 -55.54 -69.92 13.42
N GLY A 6 -54.49 -69.11 13.55
CA GLY A 6 -54.60 -67.64 13.53
C GLY A 6 -53.28 -66.87 13.64
N ARG A 7 -52.37 -66.97 12.66
CA ARG A 7 -51.11 -66.18 12.64
C ARG A 7 -51.04 -65.32 11.38
N ARG A 8 -51.17 -63.99 11.53
CA ARG A 8 -50.81 -62.98 10.50
C ARG A 8 -49.94 -61.89 11.11
N SER A 9 -49.06 -61.35 10.29
CA SER A 9 -48.03 -60.37 10.64
C SER A 9 -48.61 -58.99 10.97
N GLY A 10 -47.98 -58.27 11.90
CA GLY A 10 -48.32 -56.91 12.30
C GLY A 10 -47.11 -56.20 12.92
N LEU A 11 -46.25 -55.65 12.07
CA LEU A 11 -45.08 -54.85 12.45
C LEU A 11 -45.48 -53.59 13.24
N LYS A 12 -44.83 -53.30 14.38
CA LYS A 12 -44.79 -51.94 14.97
C LYS A 12 -43.53 -51.70 15.80
N PHE A 13 -43.04 -50.47 15.69
CA PHE A 13 -41.71 -49.96 16.05
C PHE A 13 -41.30 -50.12 17.52
N ALA A 14 -39.98 -50.24 17.73
CA ALA A 14 -39.36 -50.18 19.04
C ALA A 14 -39.08 -48.74 19.50
N VAL A 15 -39.22 -48.55 20.81
CA VAL A 15 -39.03 -47.33 21.61
C VAL A 15 -37.66 -46.66 21.38
N ALA A 16 -37.66 -45.32 21.30
CA ALA A 16 -36.49 -44.49 21.58
C ALA A 16 -36.75 -43.73 22.89
N VAL A 17 -35.87 -43.90 23.88
CA VAL A 17 -36.00 -43.29 25.21
C VAL A 17 -35.48 -41.84 25.18
N SER A 18 -36.31 -40.89 25.58
CA SER A 18 -35.90 -39.52 25.83
C SER A 18 -35.21 -39.42 27.20
N MET A 19 -33.93 -39.03 27.22
CA MET A 19 -33.31 -38.51 28.45
C MET A 19 -33.35 -36.98 28.44
N VAL A 20 -34.02 -36.42 29.44
CA VAL A 20 -33.99 -34.99 29.75
C VAL A 20 -32.71 -34.70 30.53
N GLY A 21 -31.76 -34.03 29.88
CA GLY A 21 -30.57 -33.49 30.53
C GLY A 21 -30.83 -32.08 31.04
N VAL A 22 -30.95 -31.90 32.35
CA VAL A 22 -31.04 -30.57 32.98
C VAL A 22 -29.69 -29.87 32.87
N VAL A 23 -29.62 -28.80 32.07
CA VAL A 23 -28.50 -27.86 32.09
C VAL A 23 -28.81 -26.77 33.10
N VAL A 24 -28.19 -26.85 34.27
CA VAL A 24 -28.23 -25.76 35.27
C VAL A 24 -27.47 -24.56 34.71
N GLY A 25 -28.16 -23.43 34.60
CA GLY A 25 -27.59 -22.21 34.05
C GLY A 25 -26.59 -21.56 35.01
N SER A 26 -25.30 -21.73 34.75
CA SER A 26 -24.26 -20.83 35.28
C SER A 26 -24.18 -19.59 34.40
N GLY A 27 -25.08 -18.63 34.67
CA GLY A 27 -25.09 -17.32 34.02
C GLY A 27 -23.90 -16.46 34.43
N VAL A 28 -22.70 -16.79 33.91
CA VAL A 28 -21.58 -15.85 33.94
C VAL A 28 -21.93 -14.73 32.97
N VAL A 29 -22.41 -13.61 33.51
CA VAL A 29 -22.47 -12.35 32.78
C VAL A 29 -21.03 -12.00 32.44
N GLY A 30 -20.64 -12.28 31.20
CA GLY A 30 -19.31 -11.97 30.70
C GLY A 30 -19.11 -10.46 30.68
N VAL A 31 -18.53 -9.92 31.75
CA VAL A 31 -17.92 -8.59 31.70
C VAL A 31 -16.94 -8.63 30.54
N PRO A 32 -17.07 -7.77 29.51
CA PRO A 32 -16.15 -7.77 28.40
C PRO A 32 -14.75 -7.52 28.96
N ALA A 33 -13.84 -8.46 28.70
CA ALA A 33 -12.44 -8.28 29.08
C ALA A 33 -11.95 -6.95 28.48
N PRO A 34 -11.15 -6.16 29.22
CA PRO A 34 -10.62 -4.92 28.68
C PRO A 34 -9.86 -5.25 27.40
N ALA A 35 -10.28 -4.64 26.29
CA ALA A 35 -9.61 -4.76 25.00
C ALA A 35 -8.10 -4.60 25.20
N SER A 36 -7.35 -5.60 24.75
CA SER A 36 -5.89 -5.66 24.83
C SER A 36 -5.29 -4.39 24.24
N ALA A 37 -4.05 -4.05 24.61
CA ALA A 37 -3.39 -2.90 23.97
C ALA A 37 -3.43 -3.02 22.44
N ALA A 38 -3.18 -4.22 21.91
CA ALA A 38 -3.23 -4.56 20.50
C ALA A 38 -4.64 -4.53 19.86
N ASP A 39 -5.72 -4.52 20.66
CA ASP A 39 -7.10 -4.43 20.16
C ASP A 39 -7.54 -2.96 19.95
N THR A 40 -6.64 -1.99 20.17
CA THR A 40 -6.91 -0.55 20.05
C THR A 40 -6.11 0.05 18.90
N VAL A 41 -6.65 1.09 18.26
CA VAL A 41 -5.96 1.81 17.16
C VAL A 41 -4.55 2.25 17.61
N ARG A 42 -4.44 2.78 18.84
CA ARG A 42 -3.16 3.18 19.47
C ARG A 42 -2.14 2.04 19.51
N GLY A 43 -2.52 0.85 19.97
CA GLY A 43 -1.59 -0.28 20.13
C GLY A 43 -1.28 -1.03 18.83
N LEU A 44 -1.96 -0.71 17.73
CA LEU A 44 -1.57 -1.13 16.38
C LEU A 44 -0.53 -0.19 15.75
N GLN A 45 -0.32 1.02 16.30
CA GLN A 45 0.68 1.99 15.82
C GLN A 45 2.11 1.69 16.31
N TRP A 46 2.59 0.46 16.08
CA TRP A 46 3.93 0.00 16.48
C TRP A 46 5.07 0.93 16.02
N TYR A 47 4.88 1.59 14.88
CA TYR A 47 5.85 2.51 14.28
C TYR A 47 6.11 3.75 15.14
N LEU A 48 5.18 4.14 16.02
CA LEU A 48 5.41 5.25 16.95
C LEU A 48 6.48 4.91 17.98
N ASP A 49 6.51 3.66 18.47
CA ASP A 49 7.53 3.21 19.43
C ASP A 49 8.87 2.99 18.72
N ALA A 50 8.84 2.38 17.52
CA ALA A 50 10.04 2.14 16.72
C ALA A 50 10.75 3.42 16.26
N LEU A 51 10.00 4.51 16.07
CA LEU A 51 10.51 5.84 15.73
C LEU A 51 10.63 6.77 16.95
N GLN A 52 10.37 6.27 18.16
CA GLN A 52 10.46 7.03 19.42
C GLN A 52 9.64 8.34 19.42
N ILE A 53 8.46 8.32 18.80
CA ILE A 53 7.58 9.47 18.64
C ILE A 53 7.07 10.04 19.97
N PRO A 54 6.75 9.24 21.01
CA PRO A 54 6.41 9.79 22.33
C PRO A 54 7.51 10.70 22.90
N GLN A 55 8.78 10.29 22.78
CA GLN A 55 9.95 11.07 23.20
C GLN A 55 10.18 12.28 22.28
N ALA A 56 9.99 12.13 20.97
CA ALA A 56 10.05 13.25 20.02
C ALA A 56 9.02 14.34 20.36
N HIS A 57 7.82 13.93 20.82
CA HIS A 57 6.71 14.80 21.22
C HIS A 57 6.94 15.56 22.54
N GLU A 58 7.95 15.21 23.33
CA GLU A 58 8.45 16.02 24.44
C GLU A 58 9.30 17.21 23.95
N ILE A 59 9.86 17.11 22.74
CA ILE A 59 10.70 18.15 22.10
C ILE A 59 9.87 19.06 21.20
N THR A 60 9.06 18.47 20.32
CA THR A 60 8.17 19.18 19.37
C THR A 60 7.08 18.27 18.82
N LYS A 61 5.99 18.87 18.33
CA LYS A 61 4.86 18.16 17.71
C LYS A 61 4.54 18.63 16.29
N GLY A 62 5.43 19.42 15.67
CA GLY A 62 5.25 19.90 14.29
C GLY A 62 4.51 21.24 14.17
N ARG A 63 4.28 21.95 15.28
CA ARG A 63 3.56 23.23 15.31
C ARG A 63 4.18 24.26 14.35
N GLY A 64 3.30 24.93 13.61
CA GLY A 64 3.67 25.99 12.67
C GLY A 64 4.01 25.51 11.27
N VAL A 65 4.11 24.19 11.05
CA VAL A 65 4.49 23.61 9.76
C VAL A 65 3.24 23.19 8.96
N THR A 66 3.23 23.53 7.65
CA THR A 66 2.21 23.07 6.69
C THR A 66 2.77 22.01 5.75
N VAL A 67 2.21 20.80 5.79
CA VAL A 67 2.56 19.69 4.90
C VAL A 67 1.52 19.59 3.79
N ALA A 68 1.88 19.87 2.54
CA ALA A 68 1.02 19.57 1.41
C ALA A 68 1.01 18.06 1.15
N VAL A 69 -0.19 17.51 0.90
CA VAL A 69 -0.39 16.10 0.52
C VAL A 69 -1.02 16.10 -0.87
N ILE A 70 -0.23 15.77 -1.89
CA ILE A 70 -0.65 15.69 -3.30
C ILE A 70 -1.00 14.22 -3.58
N ASP A 71 -2.29 13.90 -3.58
CA ASP A 71 -2.81 12.53 -3.46
C ASP A 71 -4.27 12.45 -3.94
N SER A 72 -5.07 11.48 -3.50
CA SER A 72 -6.50 11.33 -3.81
C SER A 72 -7.42 12.39 -3.20
N GLY A 73 -6.88 13.30 -2.39
CA GLY A 73 -7.63 14.18 -1.49
C GLY A 73 -7.81 13.56 -0.11
N VAL A 74 -8.47 14.28 0.79
CA VAL A 74 -8.55 13.92 2.21
C VAL A 74 -9.97 14.10 2.72
N ASP A 75 -10.52 13.10 3.41
CA ASP A 75 -11.81 13.20 4.08
C ASP A 75 -11.74 14.16 5.28
N ALA A 76 -12.13 15.41 5.03
CA ALA A 76 -12.20 16.46 6.04
C ALA A 76 -13.23 16.20 7.15
N THR A 77 -14.12 15.22 6.97
CA THR A 77 -15.10 14.81 7.99
C THR A 77 -14.56 13.75 8.94
N HIS A 78 -13.40 13.15 8.65
CA HIS A 78 -12.84 12.06 9.44
C HIS A 78 -12.47 12.52 10.88
N PRO A 79 -12.98 11.87 11.95
CA PRO A 79 -12.76 12.32 13.33
C PRO A 79 -11.29 12.36 13.81
N ALA A 80 -10.36 11.69 13.14
CA ALA A 80 -8.92 11.75 13.45
C ALA A 80 -8.25 13.02 12.91
N LEU A 81 -8.85 13.66 11.89
CA LEU A 81 -8.33 14.83 11.17
C LEU A 81 -9.05 16.14 11.57
N ALA A 82 -9.96 16.09 12.54
CA ALA A 82 -10.74 17.23 12.99
C ALA A 82 -9.87 18.45 13.38
N GLY A 83 -9.94 19.51 12.57
CA GLY A 83 -9.17 20.74 12.74
C GLY A 83 -7.70 20.66 12.31
N GLN A 84 -7.28 19.61 11.61
CA GLN A 84 -5.89 19.39 11.17
C GLN A 84 -5.62 19.80 9.72
N LEU A 85 -6.65 20.13 8.94
CA LEU A 85 -6.50 20.56 7.56
C LEU A 85 -6.30 22.08 7.46
N ALA A 86 -5.35 22.48 6.62
CA ALA A 86 -5.09 23.84 6.18
C ALA A 86 -5.88 24.16 4.89
N GLY A 87 -5.76 25.40 4.44
CA GLY A 87 -6.49 25.92 3.30
C GLY A 87 -7.95 26.25 3.62
N ARG A 88 -8.58 27.04 2.75
CA ARG A 88 -10.03 27.25 2.80
C ARG A 88 -10.73 26.01 2.23
N PRO A 89 -11.94 25.64 2.69
CA PRO A 89 -12.74 24.61 2.03
C PRO A 89 -12.87 24.91 0.53
N GLY A 90 -12.59 23.91 -0.31
CA GLY A 90 -12.56 24.04 -1.77
C GLY A 90 -11.31 24.72 -2.36
N ALA A 91 -10.28 25.05 -1.56
CA ALA A 91 -8.98 25.46 -2.10
C ALA A 91 -8.35 24.30 -2.89
N ALA A 92 -7.95 24.59 -4.13
CA ALA A 92 -7.33 23.64 -5.04
C ALA A 92 -6.53 24.39 -6.13
N PRO A 93 -5.57 23.73 -6.79
CA PRO A 93 -4.99 24.21 -8.05
C PRO A 93 -6.06 24.42 -9.12
N ALA A 94 -5.79 25.34 -10.07
CA ALA A 94 -6.76 25.67 -11.12
C ALA A 94 -7.02 24.46 -12.03
N GLY A 95 -8.27 24.00 -12.06
CA GLY A 95 -8.70 22.81 -12.82
C GLY A 95 -8.63 21.50 -12.02
N SER A 96 -8.12 21.50 -10.79
CA SER A 96 -8.10 20.31 -9.92
C SER A 96 -9.41 20.15 -9.13
N PRO A 97 -9.74 18.92 -8.71
CA PRO A 97 -10.78 18.67 -7.71
C PRO A 97 -10.49 19.34 -6.34
N GLN A 98 -11.52 19.42 -5.50
CA GLN A 98 -11.37 19.92 -4.13
C GLN A 98 -10.53 18.95 -3.28
N GLY A 99 -9.44 19.44 -2.67
CA GLY A 99 -8.55 18.60 -1.85
C GLY A 99 -9.19 18.03 -0.58
N GLN A 100 -10.18 18.71 0.01
CA GLN A 100 -10.87 18.31 1.24
C GLN A 100 -11.98 17.25 1.04
N ILE A 101 -11.93 16.52 -0.07
CA ILE A 101 -12.75 15.34 -0.35
C ILE A 101 -11.82 14.25 -0.88
N ASP A 102 -11.69 13.14 -0.16
CA ASP A 102 -10.99 11.96 -0.69
C ASP A 102 -11.79 11.36 -1.85
N ARG A 103 -11.15 11.21 -3.00
CA ARG A 103 -11.75 10.68 -4.25
C ARG A 103 -11.50 9.20 -4.43
N ASP A 104 -10.55 8.63 -3.69
CA ASP A 104 -10.35 7.21 -3.59
C ASP A 104 -11.44 6.62 -2.68
N LYS A 105 -12.22 5.69 -3.24
CA LYS A 105 -13.31 4.99 -2.55
C LYS A 105 -12.98 3.52 -2.29
N GLU A 106 -11.80 3.05 -2.70
CA GLU A 106 -11.35 1.67 -2.51
C GLU A 106 -10.31 1.57 -1.39
N ALA A 107 -9.35 2.50 -1.29
CA ALA A 107 -8.34 2.52 -0.23
C ALA A 107 -8.37 3.77 0.66
N GLY A 108 -8.93 4.90 0.20
CA GLY A 108 -8.91 6.17 0.93
C GLY A 108 -7.48 6.66 1.16
N HIS A 109 -6.65 6.57 0.13
CA HIS A 109 -5.20 6.68 0.21
C HIS A 109 -4.74 8.03 0.79
N GLY A 110 -5.21 9.16 0.26
CA GLY A 110 -4.84 10.48 0.74
C GLY A 110 -5.29 10.76 2.18
N THR A 111 -6.47 10.26 2.60
CA THR A 111 -6.89 10.30 4.01
C THR A 111 -5.93 9.53 4.91
N SER A 112 -5.47 8.36 4.47
CA SER A 112 -4.46 7.57 5.20
C SER A 112 -3.16 8.33 5.36
N MET A 113 -2.65 8.93 4.28
CA MET A 113 -1.41 9.70 4.29
C MET A 113 -1.52 10.91 5.23
N ALA A 114 -2.61 11.68 5.12
CA ALA A 114 -2.86 12.83 5.99
C ALA A 114 -2.95 12.42 7.47
N GLY A 115 -3.58 11.29 7.79
CA GLY A 115 -3.63 10.74 9.14
C GLY A 115 -2.26 10.41 9.71
N LEU A 116 -1.42 9.71 8.93
CA LEU A 116 -0.05 9.38 9.35
C LEU A 116 0.80 10.63 9.65
N ILE A 117 0.55 11.75 8.96
CA ILE A 117 1.24 13.01 9.23
C ILE A 117 0.63 13.72 10.46
N VAL A 118 -0.67 14.04 10.46
CA VAL A 118 -1.30 14.98 11.42
C VAL A 118 -2.45 14.41 12.25
N GLY A 119 -2.67 13.09 12.29
CA GLY A 119 -3.70 12.47 13.12
C GLY A 119 -3.64 12.99 14.57
N ARG A 120 -4.74 13.54 15.09
CA ARG A 120 -4.72 14.31 16.35
C ARG A 120 -4.42 13.45 17.58
N GLY A 121 -4.63 12.14 17.51
CA GLY A 121 -4.65 11.26 18.67
C GLY A 121 -5.81 11.60 19.61
N GLY A 122 -5.56 11.48 20.91
CA GLY A 122 -6.56 11.59 21.96
C GLY A 122 -6.65 10.29 22.75
N ASP A 123 -7.83 9.68 22.80
CA ASP A 123 -8.02 8.37 23.42
C ASP A 123 -7.35 7.23 22.63
N ARG A 124 -7.31 6.03 23.22
CA ARG A 124 -6.64 4.84 22.66
C ARG A 124 -7.24 4.34 21.33
N ASN A 125 -8.43 4.80 20.95
CA ASN A 125 -9.11 4.41 19.70
C ASN A 125 -8.96 5.47 18.59
N ARG A 126 -8.21 6.56 18.82
CA ARG A 126 -7.85 7.54 17.80
C ARG A 126 -6.39 7.40 17.40
N GLN A 127 -6.11 7.43 16.11
CA GLN A 127 -4.75 7.44 15.57
C GLN A 127 -4.04 8.79 15.85
N LEU A 128 -2.75 8.74 16.20
CA LEU A 128 -1.85 9.90 16.31
C LEU A 128 -0.92 9.89 15.10
N GLY A 129 -0.81 11.01 14.37
CA GLY A 129 0.20 11.19 13.34
C GLY A 129 1.57 11.51 13.94
N ILE A 130 2.60 11.47 13.10
CA ILE A 130 3.97 11.77 13.50
C ILE A 130 4.10 13.23 13.98
N ALA A 131 3.38 14.17 13.39
CA ALA A 131 3.42 15.62 13.66
C ALA A 131 2.01 16.19 13.97
N PRO A 132 1.41 15.87 15.13
CA PRO A 132 0.00 16.16 15.43
C PRO A 132 -0.33 17.65 15.68
N GLU A 133 0.65 18.55 15.68
CA GLU A 133 0.43 20.01 15.73
C GLU A 133 0.75 20.72 14.41
N ALA A 134 1.25 20.00 13.40
CA ALA A 134 1.32 20.49 12.03
C ALA A 134 -0.08 20.56 11.38
N LYS A 135 -0.15 21.07 10.15
CA LYS A 135 -1.37 21.04 9.32
C LYS A 135 -1.13 20.38 7.98
N VAL A 136 -2.13 19.67 7.47
CA VAL A 136 -2.11 19.14 6.10
C VAL A 136 -2.84 20.09 5.16
N LEU A 137 -2.19 20.52 4.07
CA LEU A 137 -2.84 21.15 2.92
C LEU A 137 -3.17 20.05 1.90
N PRO A 138 -4.42 19.58 1.81
CA PRO A 138 -4.74 18.47 0.91
C PRO A 138 -4.91 18.98 -0.52
N ILE A 139 -4.35 18.25 -1.49
CA ILE A 139 -4.43 18.55 -2.92
C ILE A 139 -4.85 17.26 -3.61
N ALA A 140 -6.03 17.28 -4.23
CA ALA A 140 -6.59 16.12 -4.92
C ALA A 140 -6.20 16.11 -6.39
N LEU A 141 -5.63 15.01 -6.85
CA LEU A 141 -5.35 14.72 -8.26
C LEU A 141 -6.64 14.39 -9.03
N SER A 142 -6.62 14.57 -10.35
CA SER A 142 -7.85 14.63 -11.16
C SER A 142 -8.46 13.28 -11.56
N GLY A 143 -7.63 12.25 -11.75
CA GLY A 143 -8.04 10.94 -12.26
C GLY A 143 -8.83 10.06 -11.29
N SER A 144 -9.16 8.85 -11.74
CA SER A 144 -9.82 7.81 -10.93
C SER A 144 -8.94 7.42 -9.74
N GLU A 145 -9.57 7.23 -8.58
CA GLU A 145 -8.90 6.96 -7.29
C GLU A 145 -7.79 7.94 -6.90
N GLY A 146 -7.76 9.15 -7.47
CA GLY A 146 -6.68 10.09 -7.20
C GLY A 146 -5.40 9.86 -8.00
N ASN A 147 -5.45 9.09 -9.09
CA ASN A 147 -4.31 8.98 -9.99
C ASN A 147 -4.11 10.30 -10.76
N GLY A 148 -2.90 10.86 -10.70
CA GLY A 148 -2.52 12.05 -11.44
C GLY A 148 -1.88 11.75 -12.79
N ASN A 149 -1.36 12.78 -13.43
CA ASN A 149 -0.35 12.66 -14.48
C ASN A 149 0.81 13.63 -14.23
N ASP A 150 1.94 13.37 -14.88
CA ASP A 150 3.18 14.16 -14.79
C ASP A 150 2.99 15.69 -14.83
N ALA A 151 2.17 16.21 -15.75
CA ALA A 151 1.97 17.65 -15.89
C ALA A 151 1.10 18.24 -14.76
N GLU A 152 0.14 17.46 -14.27
CA GLU A 152 -0.69 17.79 -13.11
C GLU A 152 0.13 17.77 -11.81
N VAL A 153 0.96 16.76 -11.58
CA VAL A 153 1.84 16.69 -10.40
C VAL A 153 2.85 17.86 -10.40
N ALA A 154 3.45 18.19 -11.54
CA ALA A 154 4.35 19.34 -11.64
C ALA A 154 3.65 20.69 -11.37
N ARG A 155 2.40 20.86 -11.83
CA ARG A 155 1.55 22.04 -11.51
C ARG A 155 1.24 22.10 -10.02
N ASP A 156 0.91 20.96 -9.42
CA ASP A 156 0.43 20.89 -8.04
C ASP A 156 1.57 21.06 -7.01
N ILE A 157 2.79 20.62 -7.33
CA ILE A 157 4.00 20.96 -6.57
C ILE A 157 4.23 22.47 -6.52
N ARG A 158 4.10 23.16 -7.67
CA ARG A 158 4.25 24.63 -7.74
C ARG A 158 3.14 25.33 -6.96
N TRP A 159 1.89 24.89 -7.11
CA TRP A 159 0.75 25.45 -6.37
C TRP A 159 0.88 25.25 -4.86
N ALA A 160 1.31 24.06 -4.40
CA ALA A 160 1.56 23.77 -2.99
C ALA A 160 2.62 24.71 -2.39
N THR A 161 3.70 24.94 -3.15
CA THR A 161 4.77 25.88 -2.81
C THR A 161 4.22 27.29 -2.64
N ASP A 162 3.46 27.79 -3.62
CA ASP A 162 2.89 29.14 -3.60
C ASP A 162 1.77 29.30 -2.55
N ALA A 163 1.12 28.21 -2.16
CA ALA A 163 0.15 28.15 -1.08
C ALA A 163 0.79 28.11 0.33
N GLY A 164 2.12 28.15 0.44
CA GLY A 164 2.85 28.21 1.71
C GLY A 164 3.07 26.85 2.38
N ALA A 165 3.20 25.76 1.60
CA ALA A 165 3.65 24.49 2.13
C ALA A 165 5.15 24.55 2.51
N ASP A 166 5.49 24.01 3.68
CA ASP A 166 6.85 23.78 4.16
C ASP A 166 7.44 22.46 3.65
N VAL A 167 6.56 21.48 3.47
CA VAL A 167 6.86 20.11 3.08
C VAL A 167 5.82 19.67 2.05
N ILE A 168 6.24 18.97 1.01
CA ILE A 168 5.34 18.34 0.03
C ILE A 168 5.53 16.82 0.11
N SER A 169 4.45 16.12 0.45
CA SER A 169 4.37 14.66 0.48
C SER A 169 3.71 14.15 -0.81
N LEU A 170 4.41 13.27 -1.52
CA LEU A 170 4.04 12.70 -2.81
C LEU A 170 4.04 11.17 -2.70
N SER A 171 2.98 10.60 -2.15
CA SER A 171 2.80 9.15 -2.02
C SER A 171 2.26 8.52 -3.32
N ILE A 172 2.81 8.96 -4.46
CA ILE A 172 2.41 8.61 -5.82
C ILE A 172 3.65 8.24 -6.63
N GLY A 173 3.52 7.33 -7.59
CA GLY A 173 4.62 6.85 -8.41
C GLY A 173 4.19 6.56 -9.85
N PHE A 174 5.08 6.87 -10.79
CA PHE A 174 5.01 6.45 -12.18
C PHE A 174 6.35 5.78 -12.55
N GLU A 175 6.34 4.53 -13.05
CA GLU A 175 7.54 3.77 -13.47
C GLU A 175 8.15 4.35 -14.77
N GLN A 176 8.69 5.56 -14.66
CA GLN A 176 9.31 6.36 -15.72
C GLN A 176 10.31 7.36 -15.12
N PRO A 177 11.32 7.83 -15.87
CA PRO A 177 12.19 8.92 -15.44
C PRO A 177 11.40 10.21 -15.16
N ALA A 178 11.82 11.00 -14.18
CA ALA A 178 11.27 12.34 -13.96
C ALA A 178 11.37 13.19 -15.23
N SER A 179 10.23 13.73 -15.66
CA SER A 179 10.23 14.68 -16.79
C SER A 179 10.87 16.00 -16.38
N ILE A 180 11.27 16.79 -17.38
CA ILE A 180 11.76 18.15 -17.16
C ILE A 180 10.75 19.02 -16.37
N ARG A 181 9.43 18.80 -16.52
CA ARG A 181 8.41 19.55 -15.76
C ARG A 181 8.45 19.21 -14.28
N ILE A 182 8.61 17.94 -13.92
CA ILE A 182 8.76 17.49 -12.54
C ILE A 182 10.06 18.05 -11.96
N VAL A 183 11.18 17.93 -12.68
CA VAL A 183 12.49 18.46 -12.23
C VAL A 183 12.42 19.98 -12.01
N GLU A 184 11.83 20.75 -12.92
CA GLU A 184 11.64 22.20 -12.75
C GLU A 184 10.70 22.56 -11.58
N ALA A 185 9.67 21.76 -11.32
CA ALA A 185 8.76 21.97 -10.20
C ALA A 185 9.42 21.66 -8.84
N VAL A 186 10.21 20.58 -8.78
CA VAL A 186 11.05 20.22 -7.63
C VAL A 186 12.08 21.32 -7.35
N GLN A 187 12.79 21.79 -8.37
CA GLN A 187 13.73 22.90 -8.25
C GLN A 187 13.06 24.19 -7.79
N TYR A 188 11.86 24.50 -8.30
CA TYR A 188 11.07 25.64 -7.85
C TYR A 188 10.75 25.56 -6.35
N ALA A 189 10.22 24.42 -5.89
CA ALA A 189 9.89 24.18 -4.49
C ALA A 189 11.13 24.27 -3.57
N LEU A 190 12.26 23.64 -3.95
CA LEU A 190 13.52 23.75 -3.22
C LEU A 190 14.03 25.19 -3.14
N SER A 191 13.93 25.96 -4.24
CA SER A 191 14.31 27.39 -4.27
C SER A 191 13.45 28.28 -3.36
N LYS A 192 12.30 27.77 -2.91
CA LYS A 192 11.35 28.42 -2.01
C LYS A 192 11.40 27.88 -0.58
N ASN A 193 12.46 27.15 -0.22
CA ASN A 193 12.62 26.52 1.10
C ASN A 193 11.51 25.50 1.43
N VAL A 194 11.12 24.68 0.44
CA VAL A 194 10.16 23.58 0.60
C VAL A 194 10.87 22.25 0.44
N VAL A 195 10.67 21.33 1.39
CA VAL A 195 11.23 19.96 1.32
C VAL A 195 10.25 19.03 0.63
N LEU A 196 10.72 18.20 -0.30
CA LEU A 196 9.87 17.23 -1.01
C LEU A 196 10.22 15.81 -0.58
N VAL A 197 9.19 15.01 -0.32
CA VAL A 197 9.28 13.61 0.12
C VAL A 197 8.39 12.79 -0.79
N ALA A 198 8.91 11.72 -1.39
CA ALA A 198 8.16 10.93 -2.36
C ALA A 198 8.39 9.42 -2.21
N ALA A 199 7.35 8.65 -2.52
CA ALA A 199 7.37 7.20 -2.52
C ALA A 199 8.22 6.67 -3.69
N THR A 200 9.13 5.74 -3.41
CA THR A 200 10.04 5.19 -4.42
C THR A 200 9.37 4.28 -5.44
N GLY A 201 8.16 3.78 -5.16
CA GLY A 201 7.38 2.90 -6.04
C GLY A 201 6.78 1.71 -5.30
N ALA A 202 6.16 0.78 -6.03
CA ALA A 202 5.45 -0.38 -5.48
C ALA A 202 5.95 -1.71 -6.05
N GLY A 203 7.20 -2.08 -5.75
CA GLY A 203 7.83 -3.33 -6.22
C GLY A 203 8.27 -3.33 -7.70
N GLY A 204 8.39 -2.15 -8.30
CA GLY A 204 8.96 -1.94 -9.64
C GLY A 204 10.47 -2.20 -9.71
N ARG A 205 11.06 -2.06 -10.90
CA ARG A 205 12.51 -2.31 -11.14
C ARG A 205 13.39 -1.07 -11.01
N THR A 206 12.78 0.10 -10.88
CA THR A 206 13.43 1.42 -10.82
C THR A 206 12.69 2.30 -9.83
N VAL A 207 13.35 3.34 -9.31
CA VAL A 207 12.66 4.37 -8.52
C VAL A 207 11.72 5.16 -9.43
N ASP A 208 10.47 5.31 -9.01
CA ASP A 208 9.41 5.99 -9.74
C ASP A 208 9.59 7.51 -9.76
N SER A 209 9.00 8.18 -10.75
CA SER A 209 8.79 9.62 -10.71
C SER A 209 7.59 9.93 -9.80
N PRO A 210 7.66 10.93 -8.89
CA PRO A 210 8.68 11.98 -8.78
C PRO A 210 9.86 11.69 -7.83
N ALA A 211 9.91 10.52 -7.17
CA ALA A 211 11.00 10.19 -6.24
C ALA A 211 12.39 10.13 -6.89
N ASN A 212 12.47 9.76 -8.17
CA ASN A 212 13.70 9.79 -8.97
C ASN A 212 14.13 11.20 -9.44
N ALA A 213 13.44 12.27 -9.05
CA ALA A 213 13.82 13.64 -9.38
C ALA A 213 14.93 14.17 -8.43
N PRO A 214 16.02 14.79 -8.95
CA PRO A 214 17.10 15.30 -8.13
C PRO A 214 16.61 16.28 -7.05
N GLY A 215 17.03 16.06 -5.80
CA GLY A 215 16.68 16.91 -4.66
C GLY A 215 15.45 16.46 -3.85
N VAL A 216 14.70 15.45 -4.31
CA VAL A 216 13.59 14.84 -3.56
C VAL A 216 14.13 13.82 -2.56
N ILE A 217 13.56 13.76 -1.35
CA ILE A 217 13.79 12.65 -0.41
C ILE A 217 12.98 11.45 -0.90
N ALA A 218 13.60 10.56 -1.65
CA ALA A 218 13.02 9.28 -2.07
C ALA A 218 13.00 8.30 -0.89
N VAL A 219 11.80 7.85 -0.48
CA VAL A 219 11.60 7.04 0.74
C VAL A 219 11.22 5.60 0.44
N ASN A 220 12.04 4.67 0.91
CA ASN A 220 11.72 3.24 0.96
C ASN A 220 11.01 2.86 2.28
N ALA A 221 10.23 1.78 2.23
CA ALA A 221 9.52 1.22 3.38
C ALA A 221 10.34 0.13 4.08
N THR A 222 10.31 0.13 5.41
CA THR A 222 10.82 -0.96 6.26
C THR A 222 9.69 -1.72 6.95
N THR A 223 9.96 -2.99 7.23
CA THR A 223 9.11 -3.85 8.06
C THR A 223 9.27 -3.55 9.56
N ARG A 224 8.47 -4.21 10.41
CA ARG A 224 8.63 -4.16 11.88
C ARG A 224 9.97 -4.71 12.37
N SER A 225 10.61 -5.62 11.64
CA SER A 225 11.96 -6.11 11.95
C SER A 225 13.08 -5.20 11.43
N GLY A 226 12.74 -4.09 10.76
CA GLY A 226 13.70 -3.15 10.18
C GLY A 226 14.28 -3.57 8.83
N GLY A 227 13.89 -4.74 8.29
CA GLY A 227 14.23 -5.16 6.94
C GLY A 227 13.46 -4.37 5.88
N LEU A 228 13.89 -4.45 4.62
CA LEU A 228 13.22 -3.80 3.49
C LEU A 228 11.83 -4.43 3.28
N ALA A 229 10.78 -3.61 3.17
CA ALA A 229 9.42 -4.08 2.87
C ALA A 229 9.28 -4.50 1.40
N SER A 230 8.39 -5.45 1.11
CA SER A 230 8.21 -6.02 -0.24
C SER A 230 7.71 -5.03 -1.30
N ALA A 231 7.12 -3.91 -0.89
CA ALA A 231 6.69 -2.84 -1.78
C ALA A 231 7.84 -1.88 -2.17
N SER A 232 8.97 -1.90 -1.46
CA SER A 232 10.12 -1.06 -1.76
C SER A 232 10.80 -1.48 -3.06
N VAL A 233 11.52 -0.53 -3.67
CA VAL A 233 12.32 -0.77 -4.87
C VAL A 233 13.79 -0.50 -4.57
N VAL A 234 14.70 -1.00 -5.41
CA VAL A 234 16.14 -0.86 -5.23
C VAL A 234 16.68 0.06 -6.32
N GLY A 235 17.37 1.14 -5.96
CA GLY A 235 17.87 2.11 -6.94
C GLY A 235 18.78 3.19 -6.35
N PRO A 236 19.69 3.76 -7.16
CA PRO A 236 20.66 4.76 -6.71
C PRO A 236 20.02 6.10 -6.29
N GLU A 237 18.73 6.32 -6.55
CA GLU A 237 17.97 7.50 -6.15
C GLU A 237 17.42 7.42 -4.71
N VAL A 238 17.37 6.23 -4.09
CA VAL A 238 16.85 6.06 -2.72
C VAL A 238 17.64 6.92 -1.72
N VAL A 239 16.93 7.66 -0.86
CA VAL A 239 17.55 8.62 0.06
C VAL A 239 17.49 8.14 1.51
N LEU A 240 16.33 7.69 1.99
CA LEU A 240 16.14 7.21 3.35
C LEU A 240 15.08 6.11 3.40
N ALA A 241 15.05 5.36 4.48
CA ALA A 241 13.98 4.41 4.78
C ALA A 241 13.17 4.82 6.03
N ALA A 242 11.87 4.49 6.04
CA ALA A 242 10.99 4.67 7.19
C ALA A 242 10.00 3.49 7.32
N SER A 243 9.39 3.33 8.50
CA SER A 243 8.38 2.28 8.74
C SER A 243 7.24 2.38 7.72
N GLY A 244 6.98 1.31 6.99
CA GLY A 244 5.96 1.30 5.93
C GLY A 244 5.15 0.01 5.80
N ASP A 245 5.39 -0.99 6.66
CA ASP A 245 4.69 -2.28 6.65
C ASP A 245 3.75 -2.42 7.86
N ASP A 246 2.59 -3.07 7.70
CA ASP A 246 1.56 -3.23 8.74
C ASP A 246 1.25 -1.90 9.47
N ILE A 247 0.98 -0.83 8.70
CA ILE A 247 0.76 0.52 9.19
C ILE A 247 -0.75 0.81 9.26
N ILE A 248 -1.28 1.02 10.47
CA ILE A 248 -2.66 1.48 10.66
C ILE A 248 -2.81 2.98 10.40
N ALA A 249 -3.81 3.35 9.59
CA ALA A 249 -4.13 4.72 9.21
C ALA A 249 -5.66 4.94 9.10
N PRO A 250 -6.16 6.18 9.25
CA PRO A 250 -7.56 6.51 9.06
C PRO A 250 -7.94 6.46 7.57
N VAL A 251 -9.10 5.90 7.28
CA VAL A 251 -9.71 5.90 5.94
C VAL A 251 -11.14 6.42 6.02
N PRO A 252 -11.72 6.93 4.91
CA PRO A 252 -13.13 7.30 4.86
C PRO A 252 -14.00 6.11 5.28
N THR A 253 -15.11 6.33 6.00
CA THR A 253 -15.95 5.23 6.52
C THR A 253 -16.69 4.42 5.43
N VAL A 254 -16.61 4.87 4.17
CA VAL A 254 -17.07 4.14 2.98
C VAL A 254 -16.06 3.06 2.55
N VAL A 255 -14.78 3.22 2.87
CA VAL A 255 -13.72 2.22 2.64
C VAL A 255 -13.79 1.14 3.72
N GLU A 256 -13.67 1.54 4.99
CA GLU A 256 -13.80 0.64 6.15
C GLU A 256 -14.74 1.23 7.19
N GLY A 257 -15.73 0.44 7.64
CA GLY A 257 -16.83 0.93 8.48
C GLY A 257 -16.43 1.41 9.89
N ASN A 258 -15.20 1.10 10.33
CA ASN A 258 -14.59 1.61 11.57
C ASN A 258 -13.78 2.90 11.36
N GLY A 259 -13.57 3.34 10.11
CA GLY A 259 -12.74 4.46 9.71
C GLY A 259 -11.22 4.21 9.78
N TYR A 260 -10.76 2.96 9.85
CA TYR A 260 -9.33 2.61 9.95
C TYR A 260 -8.97 1.34 9.18
N ALA A 261 -7.95 1.43 8.34
CA ALA A 261 -7.36 0.31 7.59
C ALA A 261 -5.89 0.08 8.01
N VAL A 262 -5.38 -1.11 7.72
CA VAL A 262 -3.95 -1.44 7.81
C VAL A 262 -3.43 -1.67 6.39
N ALA A 263 -2.34 -1.00 6.04
CA ALA A 263 -1.73 -1.08 4.72
C ALA A 263 -0.20 -1.15 4.81
N SER A 264 0.43 -1.65 3.75
CA SER A 264 1.87 -1.73 3.59
C SER A 264 2.30 -1.08 2.27
N GLY A 265 3.31 -0.21 2.31
CA GLY A 265 3.77 0.52 1.14
C GLY A 265 4.79 1.62 1.44
N THR A 266 5.51 2.02 0.40
CA THR A 266 6.40 3.19 0.37
C THR A 266 5.61 4.49 0.56
N SER A 267 4.32 4.52 0.21
CA SER A 267 3.37 5.58 0.54
C SER A 267 3.30 5.85 2.05
N GLN A 268 3.10 4.81 2.87
CA GLN A 268 2.99 4.93 4.32
C GLN A 268 4.31 5.43 4.93
N ALA A 269 5.45 4.92 4.44
CA ALA A 269 6.78 5.39 4.81
C ALA A 269 7.02 6.87 4.43
N THR A 270 6.53 7.28 3.25
CA THR A 270 6.60 8.67 2.73
C THR A 270 5.82 9.64 3.62
N ALA A 271 4.58 9.30 3.98
CA ALA A 271 3.78 10.12 4.90
C ALA A 271 4.39 10.19 6.30
N ILE A 272 4.92 9.08 6.82
CA ILE A 272 5.65 9.05 8.08
C ILE A 272 6.90 9.97 8.02
N MET A 273 7.70 9.87 6.95
CA MET A 273 8.86 10.74 6.73
C MET A 273 8.47 12.21 6.61
N ALA A 274 7.41 12.55 5.87
CA ALA A 274 6.91 13.93 5.77
C ALA A 274 6.50 14.50 7.15
N GLY A 275 5.95 13.65 8.02
CA GLY A 275 5.73 13.98 9.42
C GLY A 275 7.03 14.21 10.21
N VAL A 276 8.08 13.39 10.02
CA VAL A 276 9.40 13.62 10.65
C VAL A 276 10.03 14.93 10.16
N VAL A 277 9.96 15.24 8.86
CA VAL A 277 10.39 16.53 8.29
C VAL A 277 9.65 17.69 8.99
N ALA A 278 8.36 17.55 9.25
CA ALA A 278 7.57 18.57 9.97
C ALA A 278 7.97 18.72 11.44
N LEU A 279 8.33 17.64 12.14
CA LEU A 279 8.96 17.74 13.48
C LEU A 279 10.27 18.52 13.40
N VAL A 280 11.16 18.18 12.46
CA VAL A 280 12.46 18.86 12.28
C VAL A 280 12.30 20.35 11.98
N ARG A 281 11.44 20.75 11.04
CA ARG A 281 11.18 22.17 10.74
C ARG A 281 10.57 22.91 11.92
N SER A 282 9.66 22.29 12.67
CA SER A 282 9.09 22.91 13.87
C SER A 282 10.12 23.10 14.99
N ARG A 283 11.07 22.18 15.14
CA ARG A 283 12.18 22.30 16.10
C ARG A 283 13.23 23.34 15.68
N TYR A 284 13.44 23.51 14.39
CA TYR A 284 14.48 24.36 13.81
C TYR A 284 13.91 25.22 12.66
N PRO A 285 13.09 26.25 12.97
CA PRO A 285 12.35 27.01 11.96
C PRO A 285 13.25 27.83 11.02
N ASP A 286 14.48 28.15 11.44
CA ASP A 286 15.43 28.95 10.66
C ASP A 286 16.24 28.12 9.63
N LEU A 287 16.05 26.80 9.56
CA LEU A 287 16.75 25.97 8.58
C LEU A 287 16.11 26.09 7.19
N ASP A 288 16.97 26.17 6.18
CA ASP A 288 16.55 25.94 4.81
C ASP A 288 16.36 24.43 4.50
N ALA A 289 15.79 24.15 3.33
CA ALA A 289 15.51 22.80 2.86
C ALA A 289 16.79 21.96 2.72
N ALA A 290 17.91 22.56 2.29
CA ALA A 290 19.20 21.88 2.18
C ALA A 290 19.68 21.38 3.56
N ASN A 291 19.51 22.19 4.60
CA ASN A 291 19.93 21.89 5.97
C ASN A 291 18.95 20.99 6.73
N VAL A 292 17.67 20.97 6.35
CA VAL A 292 16.71 19.93 6.80
C VAL A 292 17.06 18.57 6.18
N ILE A 293 17.30 18.53 4.86
CA ILE A 293 17.70 17.31 4.14
C ILE A 293 19.03 16.76 4.67
N ASN A 294 20.06 17.60 4.78
CA ASN A 294 21.37 17.23 5.33
C ASN A 294 21.27 16.71 6.76
N ARG A 295 20.42 17.31 7.60
CA ARG A 295 20.16 16.81 8.96
C ARG A 295 19.61 15.40 8.95
N LEU A 296 18.51 15.16 8.23
CA LEU A 296 17.90 13.83 8.13
C LEU A 296 18.88 12.78 7.61
N ILE A 297 19.66 13.10 6.58
CA ILE A 297 20.71 12.24 6.01
C ILE A 297 21.79 11.95 7.05
N ARG A 298 22.37 12.97 7.68
CA ARG A 298 23.50 12.77 8.61
C ARG A 298 23.06 12.07 9.89
N THR A 299 21.84 12.28 10.36
CA THR A 299 21.32 11.66 11.59
C THR A 299 20.66 10.30 11.37
N ALA A 300 20.52 9.84 10.13
CA ALA A 300 20.01 8.50 9.83
C ALA A 300 20.83 7.41 10.54
N ARG A 301 20.15 6.32 10.88
CA ARG A 301 20.78 5.08 11.33
C ARG A 301 21.13 4.26 10.10
N ASP A 302 22.41 4.18 9.79
CA ASP A 302 22.98 3.26 8.80
C ASP A 302 22.49 1.83 9.07
N VAL A 303 21.86 1.22 8.07
CA VAL A 303 21.27 -0.12 8.09
C VAL A 303 21.40 -0.73 6.70
N GLY A 304 21.59 -2.05 6.61
CA GLY A 304 21.89 -2.70 5.34
C GLY A 304 23.39 -2.77 5.09
N VAL A 305 23.84 -2.26 3.94
CA VAL A 305 25.26 -2.22 3.57
C VAL A 305 25.87 -0.91 4.09
N PRO A 306 26.95 -0.93 4.89
CA PRO A 306 27.50 0.28 5.51
C PRO A 306 27.79 1.41 4.53
N GLY A 307 27.33 2.62 4.87
CA GLY A 307 27.47 3.83 4.04
C GLY A 307 26.16 4.18 3.32
N ARG A 308 26.28 4.55 2.03
CA ARG A 308 25.10 4.84 1.19
C ARG A 308 24.84 3.68 0.23
N ASP A 309 23.66 3.08 0.30
CA ASP A 309 23.29 1.90 -0.49
C ASP A 309 21.97 2.08 -1.29
N PRO A 310 21.67 1.22 -2.28
CA PRO A 310 20.47 1.33 -3.11
C PRO A 310 19.15 0.83 -2.49
N GLU A 311 19.17 0.21 -1.31
CA GLU A 311 18.00 -0.30 -0.59
C GLU A 311 17.53 0.65 0.52
N PHE A 312 18.46 1.23 1.29
CA PHE A 312 18.13 2.13 2.42
C PHE A 312 18.61 3.56 2.22
N GLY A 313 19.33 3.86 1.14
CA GLY A 313 19.86 5.20 0.88
C GLY A 313 20.96 5.52 1.88
N PHE A 314 20.76 6.53 2.72
CA PHE A 314 21.64 6.85 3.87
C PHE A 314 21.22 6.13 5.16
N GLY A 315 20.23 5.24 5.10
CA GLY A 315 19.76 4.43 6.23
C GLY A 315 18.31 4.73 6.65
N ALA A 316 17.92 4.16 7.79
CA ALA A 316 16.61 4.37 8.39
C ALA A 316 16.56 5.69 9.17
N VAL A 317 15.44 6.40 9.11
CA VAL A 317 15.27 7.67 9.83
C VAL A 317 15.33 7.49 11.35
N ASP A 318 16.16 8.30 12.01
CA ASP A 318 16.22 8.40 13.47
C ASP A 318 15.70 9.78 13.90
N VAL A 319 14.50 9.78 14.48
CA VAL A 319 13.75 11.00 14.81
C VAL A 319 14.39 11.76 15.97
N LEU A 320 14.91 11.06 16.99
CA LEU A 320 15.54 11.71 18.12
C LEU A 320 16.91 12.28 17.75
N ALA A 321 17.72 11.55 16.99
CA ALA A 321 18.98 12.06 16.47
C ALA A 321 18.74 13.30 15.58
N ALA A 322 17.71 13.29 14.73
CA ALA A 322 17.33 14.45 13.90
C ALA A 322 16.90 15.68 14.73
N LEU A 323 16.26 15.48 15.89
CA LEU A 323 15.74 16.56 16.75
C LEU A 323 16.73 17.07 17.82
N GLN A 324 17.80 16.32 18.10
CA GLN A 324 18.73 16.61 19.20
C GLN A 324 20.18 16.80 18.76
N ARG A 325 20.67 16.03 17.77
CA ARG A 325 22.10 15.97 17.49
C ARG A 325 22.57 17.23 16.75
N PRO A 326 23.71 17.83 17.12
CA PRO A 326 24.36 18.85 16.30
C PRO A 326 24.66 18.30 14.90
N VAL A 327 24.37 19.09 13.88
CA VAL A 327 24.71 18.81 12.48
C VAL A 327 25.27 20.10 11.88
N SER A 328 26.46 20.02 11.28
CA SER A 328 27.07 21.15 10.56
C SER A 328 26.18 21.58 9.39
N ALA A 329 26.02 22.89 9.22
CA ALA A 329 25.27 23.44 8.11
C ALA A 329 25.98 23.19 6.76
N VAL A 330 25.20 23.22 5.68
CA VAL A 330 25.66 23.12 4.29
C VAL A 330 25.04 24.23 3.45
N ASP A 331 25.81 24.76 2.49
CA ASP A 331 25.34 25.83 1.58
C ASP A 331 24.58 25.29 0.35
N VAL A 332 24.64 23.97 0.12
CA VAL A 332 24.06 23.28 -1.04
C VAL A 332 23.32 22.03 -0.58
N ASN A 333 22.16 21.75 -1.16
CA ASN A 333 21.41 20.51 -0.92
C ASN A 333 22.30 19.29 -1.28
N PRO A 334 22.61 18.38 -0.34
CA PRO A 334 23.48 17.23 -0.60
C PRO A 334 22.91 16.27 -1.67
N LEU A 335 21.61 16.30 -1.93
CA LEU A 335 20.97 15.51 -3.00
C LEU A 335 21.12 16.14 -4.40
N LEU A 336 21.65 17.36 -4.49
CA LEU A 336 22.01 18.03 -5.74
C LEU A 336 23.53 18.11 -5.95
N ALA A 337 24.31 17.86 -4.90
CA ALA A 337 25.77 17.78 -4.99
C ALA A 337 26.21 16.45 -5.62
N ALA A 338 27.07 16.52 -6.63
CA ALA A 338 27.64 15.32 -7.25
C ALA A 338 28.53 14.58 -6.24
N GLY A 339 28.14 13.36 -5.86
CA GLY A 339 28.97 12.48 -5.03
C GLY A 339 28.86 12.69 -3.52
N ALA A 340 27.64 12.88 -2.99
CA ALA A 340 27.39 12.90 -1.53
C ALA A 340 27.69 11.55 -0.86
N GLN A 341 28.97 11.30 -0.59
CA GLN A 341 29.47 10.17 0.18
C GLN A 341 29.54 10.57 1.67
N PRO A 342 29.07 9.74 2.62
CA PRO A 342 29.13 10.09 4.04
C PRO A 342 30.58 10.08 4.54
N ASP A 343 31.02 11.21 5.10
CA ASP A 343 32.28 11.29 5.86
C ASP A 343 32.24 10.28 7.01
N GLY A 344 33.18 9.34 7.01
CA GLY A 344 33.14 8.17 7.88
C GLY A 344 33.32 8.52 9.37
N ALA A 345 32.23 8.41 10.13
CA ALA A 345 32.31 8.26 11.59
C ALA A 345 32.52 6.78 11.93
N THR A 346 33.65 6.45 12.53
CA THR A 346 34.06 5.07 12.83
C THR A 346 33.11 4.38 13.83
N ALA A 347 32.33 3.41 13.37
CA ALA A 347 31.62 2.47 14.23
C ALA A 347 32.49 1.23 14.51
N SER A 348 32.67 0.89 15.78
CA SER A 348 33.40 -0.31 16.21
C SER A 348 32.41 -1.45 16.51
N PRO A 349 32.60 -2.69 15.99
CA PRO A 349 31.56 -3.71 16.04
C PRO A 349 31.61 -4.58 17.31
N ALA A 350 30.47 -4.70 17.99
CA ALA A 350 30.14 -5.78 18.93
C ALA A 350 28.61 -5.85 19.06
N GLY A 351 27.93 -6.99 19.05
CA GLY A 351 28.32 -8.36 18.70
C GLY A 351 27.03 -9.17 18.55
N GLY A 352 26.98 -10.16 17.64
CA GLY A 352 25.73 -10.88 17.35
C GLY A 352 25.34 -11.88 18.45
N GLN A 353 24.10 -12.40 18.37
CA GLN A 353 23.75 -13.81 18.65
C GLN A 353 22.25 -14.10 18.34
N THR A 354 22.04 -15.07 17.46
CA THR A 354 20.94 -16.07 17.38
C THR A 354 19.45 -15.68 17.46
N GLU A 355 18.75 -15.88 16.33
CA GLU A 355 17.29 -16.02 16.27
C GLU A 355 16.80 -17.39 16.77
N GLY A 356 15.61 -17.41 17.39
CA GLY A 356 14.81 -18.62 17.67
C GLY A 356 13.41 -18.50 17.04
N PRO A 357 12.71 -19.61 16.77
CA PRO A 357 11.56 -19.61 15.87
C PRO A 357 10.32 -18.93 16.45
N ALA A 358 9.79 -17.93 15.74
CA ALA A 358 8.55 -17.25 16.09
C ALA A 358 7.31 -18.10 15.75
N VAL A 359 6.40 -18.26 16.72
CA VAL A 359 5.11 -18.96 16.54
C VAL A 359 4.08 -17.99 15.98
N ALA A 360 3.43 -18.36 14.87
CA ALA A 360 2.51 -17.50 14.15
C ALA A 360 1.17 -17.28 14.89
N ILE A 361 0.77 -16.01 15.04
CA ILE A 361 -0.58 -15.61 15.45
C ILE A 361 -1.35 -15.13 14.21
N LYS A 362 -2.48 -15.76 13.90
CA LYS A 362 -3.32 -15.39 12.74
C LYS A 362 -4.28 -14.26 13.08
N VAL A 363 -4.07 -13.09 12.48
CA VAL A 363 -5.12 -12.08 12.27
C VAL A 363 -5.77 -12.31 10.89
N LYS A 364 -7.02 -11.87 10.72
CA LYS A 364 -8.00 -12.54 9.84
C LYS A 364 -8.45 -11.67 8.67
N ASN A 365 -7.61 -11.57 7.64
CA ASN A 365 -7.90 -10.81 6.42
C ASN A 365 -9.10 -11.45 5.68
N LYS A 366 -10.14 -10.66 5.39
CA LYS A 366 -11.31 -11.10 4.62
C LYS A 366 -11.20 -10.68 3.17
N THR A 367 -10.65 -11.55 2.33
CA THR A 367 -10.98 -11.56 0.90
C THR A 367 -11.31 -12.99 0.48
N GLY A 368 -12.38 -13.16 -0.29
CA GLY A 368 -12.93 -14.47 -0.59
C GLY A 368 -12.04 -15.30 -1.52
N ILE A 369 -11.88 -16.59 -1.20
CA ILE A 369 -11.70 -17.73 -2.13
C ILE A 369 -11.65 -19.06 -1.33
N MET A 370 -11.19 -19.04 -0.06
CA MET A 370 -11.17 -20.24 0.81
C MET A 370 -12.47 -20.52 1.59
N VAL A 371 -13.63 -20.37 0.94
CA VAL A 371 -14.90 -20.96 1.40
C VAL A 371 -15.43 -21.99 0.39
N ALA A 372 -15.21 -21.75 -0.91
CA ALA A 372 -15.61 -22.70 -1.96
C ALA A 372 -14.88 -24.05 -1.83
N GLY A 373 -13.57 -24.06 -1.54
CA GLY A 373 -12.78 -25.30 -1.44
C GLY A 373 -13.26 -26.26 -0.33
N VAL A 374 -13.59 -25.74 0.85
CA VAL A 374 -14.05 -26.57 1.98
C VAL A 374 -15.51 -27.01 1.81
N LEU A 375 -16.37 -26.18 1.22
CA LEU A 375 -17.73 -26.61 0.86
C LEU A 375 -17.70 -27.70 -0.22
N CYS A 376 -16.90 -27.54 -1.28
CA CYS A 376 -16.75 -28.56 -2.31
C CYS A 376 -16.21 -29.89 -1.73
N LEU A 377 -15.20 -29.84 -0.85
CA LEU A 377 -14.64 -31.05 -0.25
C LEU A 377 -15.66 -31.78 0.65
N THR A 378 -16.45 -31.04 1.44
CA THR A 378 -17.50 -31.63 2.29
C THR A 378 -18.67 -32.20 1.49
N VAL A 379 -19.07 -31.56 0.38
CA VAL A 379 -20.08 -32.10 -0.54
C VAL A 379 -19.58 -33.38 -1.25
N VAL A 380 -18.33 -33.41 -1.71
CA VAL A 380 -17.73 -34.60 -2.33
C VAL A 380 -17.62 -35.76 -1.33
N ILE A 381 -17.14 -35.51 -0.11
CA ILE A 381 -17.06 -36.54 0.95
C ILE A 381 -18.47 -37.04 1.31
N GLY A 382 -19.46 -36.14 1.44
CA GLY A 382 -20.85 -36.51 1.70
C GLY A 382 -21.45 -37.41 0.60
N ALA A 383 -21.20 -37.08 -0.67
CA ALA A 383 -21.64 -37.88 -1.81
C ALA A 383 -20.98 -39.28 -1.84
N VAL A 384 -19.69 -39.38 -1.55
CA VAL A 384 -18.96 -40.67 -1.45
C VAL A 384 -19.50 -41.53 -0.31
N VAL A 385 -19.72 -40.95 0.88
CA VAL A 385 -20.30 -41.66 2.03
C VAL A 385 -21.71 -42.15 1.70
N LEU A 386 -22.55 -41.33 1.08
CA LEU A 386 -23.90 -41.71 0.66
C LEU A 386 -23.87 -42.85 -0.37
N ALA A 387 -22.98 -42.79 -1.37
CA ALA A 387 -22.79 -43.84 -2.36
C ALA A 387 -22.37 -45.17 -1.72
N VAL A 388 -21.43 -45.16 -0.76
CA VAL A 388 -20.99 -46.35 -0.01
C VAL A 388 -22.13 -46.92 0.85
N VAL A 389 -22.93 -46.08 1.50
CA VAL A 389 -24.10 -46.52 2.29
C VAL A 389 -25.17 -47.14 1.39
N VAL A 390 -25.48 -46.53 0.23
CA VAL A 390 -26.43 -47.07 -0.74
C VAL A 390 -25.93 -48.39 -1.35
N ALA A 391 -24.64 -48.48 -1.70
CA ALA A 391 -24.04 -49.71 -2.21
C ALA A 391 -24.06 -50.84 -1.17
N ARG A 392 -23.75 -50.55 0.10
CA ARG A 392 -23.90 -51.52 1.21
C ARG A 392 -25.36 -51.93 1.43
N ARG A 393 -26.32 -51.01 1.32
CA ARG A 393 -27.77 -51.32 1.38
C ARG A 393 -28.24 -52.19 0.21
N ARG A 394 -27.74 -51.95 -1.02
CA ARG A 394 -28.04 -52.79 -2.19
C ARG A 394 -27.44 -54.20 -2.04
N ARG A 395 -26.16 -54.32 -1.66
CA ARG A 395 -25.53 -55.64 -1.40
C ARG A 395 -26.25 -56.44 -0.30
N ARG A 396 -26.77 -55.77 0.74
CA ARG A 396 -27.61 -56.40 1.79
C ARG A 396 -29.04 -56.75 1.33
N ARG A 397 -29.48 -56.31 0.15
CA ARG A 397 -30.76 -56.69 -0.49
C ARG A 397 -30.59 -57.75 -1.58
N THR A 398 -29.35 -58.12 -1.93
CA THR A 398 -29.02 -59.20 -2.87
C THR A 398 -28.22 -60.29 -2.16
N ALA A 399 -28.81 -60.85 -1.10
CA ALA A 399 -28.41 -62.14 -0.57
C ALA A 399 -29.50 -63.16 -0.98
N PRO A 400 -29.21 -64.11 -1.88
CA PRO A 400 -30.21 -65.09 -2.33
C PRO A 400 -30.54 -66.08 -1.21
N PRO A 401 -31.82 -66.47 -1.04
CA PRO A 401 -32.21 -67.50 -0.07
C PRO A 401 -31.78 -68.90 -0.54
N VAL A 402 -31.48 -69.78 0.42
CA VAL A 402 -30.97 -71.14 0.19
C VAL A 402 -32.09 -72.19 0.22
N GLY A 403 -32.07 -73.08 -0.78
CA GLY A 403 -32.62 -74.45 -0.72
C GLY A 403 -33.90 -74.69 -1.54
N PRO A 404 -34.27 -75.96 -1.81
CA PRO A 404 -33.48 -77.19 -1.85
C PRO A 404 -33.53 -77.91 -3.24
N GLY A 405 -32.69 -78.94 -3.45
CA GLY A 405 -32.80 -79.84 -4.63
C GLY A 405 -34.01 -80.79 -4.55
N PRO A 406 -34.27 -81.66 -5.56
CA PRO A 406 -33.25 -82.56 -6.14
C PRO A 406 -33.34 -82.85 -7.67
N GLY A 407 -32.33 -83.57 -8.20
CA GLY A 407 -32.35 -84.20 -9.52
C GLY A 407 -31.01 -84.87 -9.85
N ARG A 408 -30.97 -86.20 -10.01
CA ARG A 408 -29.73 -87.01 -10.20
C ARG A 408 -29.59 -87.48 -11.65
N THR A 409 -28.36 -87.42 -12.20
CA THR A 409 -27.70 -88.42 -13.09
C THR A 409 -26.32 -87.89 -13.53
N LEU A 410 -25.26 -88.67 -13.82
CA LEU A 410 -24.77 -89.98 -13.35
C LEU A 410 -23.33 -90.15 -13.94
N VAL A 411 -22.33 -90.57 -13.16
CA VAL A 411 -21.00 -91.14 -13.60
C VAL A 411 -20.07 -90.22 -14.43
N GLY A 412 -18.74 -90.18 -14.28
CA GLY A 412 -17.80 -90.80 -13.32
C GLY A 412 -16.35 -90.79 -13.87
N GLY A 413 -15.34 -91.12 -13.05
CA GLY A 413 -13.97 -91.48 -13.49
C GLY A 413 -12.96 -90.33 -13.66
N PRO A 414 -11.74 -90.42 -13.06
CA PRO A 414 -10.64 -89.45 -13.22
C PRO A 414 -9.48 -89.98 -14.11
N GLU A 415 -8.66 -89.09 -14.71
CA GLU A 415 -7.18 -89.19 -14.85
C GLU A 415 -6.55 -88.04 -15.67
N PHE A 416 -5.25 -87.77 -15.42
CA PHE A 416 -4.28 -86.96 -16.21
C PHE A 416 -3.23 -87.94 -16.84
N PRO A 417 -2.14 -87.59 -17.61
CA PRO A 417 -1.65 -86.30 -18.19
C PRO A 417 -1.06 -86.31 -19.66
N LEU A 418 -0.85 -85.10 -20.27
CA LEU A 418 0.23 -84.70 -21.24
C LEU A 418 0.37 -85.45 -22.64
N PRO A 419 1.37 -85.18 -23.53
CA PRO A 419 1.44 -84.02 -24.47
C PRO A 419 1.91 -84.28 -25.96
N GLY A 420 1.82 -83.26 -26.85
CA GLY A 420 2.46 -83.19 -28.20
C GLY A 420 1.55 -83.56 -29.40
N TYR A 421 1.80 -83.24 -30.69
CA TYR A 421 2.81 -82.48 -31.46
C TYR A 421 2.23 -82.17 -32.88
N GLY A 422 2.71 -81.16 -33.66
CA GLY A 422 2.38 -81.07 -35.11
C GLY A 422 2.57 -79.72 -35.87
N HIS A 423 3.55 -79.68 -36.78
CA HIS A 423 3.99 -78.59 -37.70
C HIS A 423 3.22 -78.53 -39.07
N PRO A 424 3.64 -77.79 -40.14
CA PRO A 424 4.03 -76.36 -40.34
C PRO A 424 3.48 -75.69 -41.66
N GLY A 425 3.81 -74.42 -41.98
CA GLY A 425 3.64 -73.80 -43.34
C GLY A 425 3.98 -72.29 -43.45
N VAL A 426 4.43 -71.78 -44.62
CA VAL A 426 4.98 -70.40 -44.84
C VAL A 426 4.48 -69.73 -46.20
N PRO A 427 4.99 -68.58 -46.78
CA PRO A 427 4.20 -67.35 -47.15
C PRO A 427 4.25 -67.01 -48.69
N PRO A 428 4.28 -65.75 -49.26
CA PRO A 428 3.92 -64.34 -48.87
C PRO A 428 2.94 -63.70 -49.93
N PRO A 429 3.08 -62.50 -50.60
CA PRO A 429 3.55 -61.11 -50.28
C PRO A 429 2.66 -59.89 -50.76
N GLY A 430 2.88 -58.68 -50.20
CA GLY A 430 3.09 -57.39 -50.95
C GLY A 430 1.95 -56.39 -51.30
N TYR A 431 2.04 -55.13 -50.81
CA TYR A 431 1.98 -53.82 -51.55
C TYR A 431 2.20 -52.60 -50.60
N GLY A 432 2.58 -51.42 -51.13
CA GLY A 432 3.15 -50.28 -50.38
C GLY A 432 2.26 -49.03 -50.09
N PRO A 433 2.84 -47.91 -49.60
CA PRO A 433 2.13 -46.79 -48.94
C PRO A 433 2.01 -45.47 -49.75
N PRO A 434 1.13 -44.55 -49.29
CA PRO A 434 1.47 -43.12 -49.11
C PRO A 434 0.91 -42.55 -47.77
N GLY A 435 1.21 -41.35 -47.29
CA GLY A 435 2.10 -40.25 -47.72
C GLY A 435 1.92 -39.07 -46.76
N VAL A 436 2.93 -38.20 -46.58
CA VAL A 436 2.90 -37.06 -45.64
C VAL A 436 2.55 -35.77 -46.39
N SER A 437 1.65 -34.94 -45.85
CA SER A 437 1.23 -33.66 -46.46
C SER A 437 1.78 -32.43 -45.69
N PRO A 438 2.41 -31.46 -46.38
CA PRO A 438 2.93 -30.20 -45.80
C PRO A 438 1.94 -29.01 -46.03
N PRO A 439 2.29 -27.73 -45.74
CA PRO A 439 1.32 -26.63 -45.53
C PRO A 439 1.04 -25.79 -46.78
N PRO A 440 0.36 -24.64 -46.62
CA PRO A 440 0.85 -23.41 -47.28
C PRO A 440 0.91 -22.16 -46.38
N ARG A 441 1.82 -21.26 -46.75
CA ARG A 441 1.86 -19.81 -46.44
C ARG A 441 1.37 -19.03 -47.68
N SER A 442 1.31 -17.70 -47.53
CA SER A 442 1.12 -16.64 -48.55
C SER A 442 -0.34 -16.30 -48.88
N ASP A 443 -0.69 -15.07 -49.29
CA ASP A 443 -0.07 -13.73 -49.09
C ASP A 443 -1.19 -12.69 -49.29
N ALA A 444 -1.17 -11.57 -48.55
CA ALA A 444 -1.99 -10.41 -48.88
C ALA A 444 -1.44 -9.11 -48.24
N GLN A 445 -0.68 -8.36 -49.04
CA GLN A 445 -0.32 -6.97 -48.74
C GLN A 445 -1.52 -6.06 -49.07
N HIS A 446 -1.81 -5.04 -48.26
CA HIS A 446 -2.43 -3.80 -48.73
C HIS A 446 -1.91 -2.58 -47.95
N PRO A 447 -1.83 -1.40 -48.59
CA PRO A 447 -1.05 -0.26 -48.08
C PRO A 447 -1.87 0.70 -47.21
N HIS A 448 -1.23 1.30 -46.21
CA HIS A 448 -1.75 2.47 -45.50
C HIS A 448 -1.24 3.77 -46.18
N PRO A 449 -2.12 4.73 -46.53
CA PRO A 449 -1.71 6.01 -47.08
C PRO A 449 -1.27 7.02 -46.00
N HIS A 450 -0.57 8.06 -46.46
CA HIS A 450 0.18 9.02 -45.65
C HIS A 450 -0.69 10.00 -44.82
N GLN A 451 -0.06 10.57 -43.78
CA GLN A 451 -0.54 11.75 -43.04
C GLN A 451 -0.64 12.99 -43.95
N PRO A 452 -1.37 14.03 -43.50
CA PRO A 452 -0.65 15.27 -43.21
C PRO A 452 -1.11 16.05 -41.95
N ARG A 453 -0.18 16.80 -41.38
CA ARG A 453 -0.35 18.00 -40.52
C ARG A 453 0.63 19.08 -41.04
N PRO A 454 0.46 20.37 -40.72
CA PRO A 454 -0.76 21.14 -40.47
C PRO A 454 -0.83 22.38 -41.41
N GLN A 455 -1.87 23.22 -41.31
CA GLN A 455 -1.78 24.63 -41.75
C GLN A 455 -2.00 25.60 -40.57
N PRO A 456 -1.36 26.78 -40.55
CA PRO A 456 -1.56 27.77 -39.50
C PRO A 456 -2.90 28.47 -39.64
N GLY A 457 -3.62 28.64 -38.53
CA GLY A 457 -4.77 29.55 -38.48
C GLY A 457 -4.30 31.03 -38.52
N PRO A 458 -5.18 31.96 -38.95
CA PRO A 458 -4.85 33.39 -38.97
C PRO A 458 -4.61 33.95 -37.56
N PRO A 459 -3.83 35.04 -37.43
CA PRO A 459 -3.53 35.65 -36.14
C PRO A 459 -4.78 36.23 -35.47
N PHE A 460 -4.84 36.11 -34.14
CA PHE A 460 -5.86 36.78 -33.32
C PHE A 460 -5.77 38.32 -33.49
N PRO A 461 -6.91 39.04 -33.52
CA PRO A 461 -6.90 40.49 -33.44
C PRO A 461 -6.41 40.95 -32.05
N PRO A 462 -5.76 42.13 -31.95
CA PRO A 462 -5.35 42.69 -30.67
C PRO A 462 -6.57 42.99 -29.77
N PRO A 463 -6.41 42.95 -28.43
CA PRO A 463 -7.49 43.30 -27.52
C PRO A 463 -7.94 44.75 -27.71
N ALA A 464 -9.25 44.98 -27.61
CA ALA A 464 -9.85 46.29 -27.77
C ALA A 464 -9.34 47.29 -26.70
N ALA A 465 -9.06 48.51 -27.12
CA ALA A 465 -8.71 49.59 -26.20
C ALA A 465 -9.90 49.95 -25.29
N LEU A 466 -9.63 50.13 -23.99
CA LEU A 466 -10.61 50.66 -23.04
C LEU A 466 -10.91 52.14 -23.38
N PRO A 467 -12.18 52.54 -23.52
CA PRO A 467 -12.52 53.94 -23.77
C PRO A 467 -12.44 54.78 -22.48
N GLY A 468 -11.47 55.69 -22.47
CA GLY A 468 -11.41 57.00 -21.81
C GLY A 468 -12.15 57.30 -20.50
N GLN A 469 -11.40 57.91 -19.56
CA GLN A 469 -11.86 59.15 -18.92
C GLN A 469 -10.71 60.20 -18.87
N PRO A 470 -11.02 61.51 -18.81
CA PRO A 470 -10.06 62.55 -19.21
C PRO A 470 -9.53 63.43 -18.05
N GLY A 471 -8.29 63.93 -18.24
CA GLY A 471 -7.88 65.29 -17.86
C GLY A 471 -7.54 65.59 -16.38
N GLY A 472 -6.42 66.27 -16.14
CA GLY A 472 -6.03 66.69 -14.78
C GLY A 472 -4.64 67.31 -14.63
N SER A 473 -4.36 68.36 -15.40
CA SER A 473 -3.22 69.30 -15.30
C SER A 473 -2.45 69.42 -13.96
N GLY A 474 -1.11 69.48 -14.02
CA GLY A 474 -0.26 69.99 -12.91
C GLY A 474 1.24 69.89 -13.20
N GLN A 475 1.89 71.02 -13.53
CA GLN A 475 3.33 71.11 -13.83
C GLN A 475 4.17 71.55 -12.57
N PRO A 476 5.51 71.67 -12.62
CA PRO A 476 6.40 71.18 -11.55
C PRO A 476 6.99 72.27 -10.62
N GLY A 477 7.65 71.82 -9.55
CA GLY A 477 8.52 72.63 -8.69
C GLY A 477 9.90 72.00 -8.49
N THR A 478 10.96 72.81 -8.51
CA THR A 478 12.37 72.40 -8.54
C THR A 478 13.17 72.85 -7.31
N ALA A 479 14.17 72.03 -6.92
CA ALA A 479 15.37 72.38 -6.13
C ALA A 479 15.18 72.77 -4.62
N PRO A 480 16.27 72.88 -3.81
CA PRO A 480 17.43 71.98 -3.66
C PRO A 480 17.74 71.67 -2.15
N PRO A 481 18.76 70.85 -1.82
CA PRO A 481 19.18 70.64 -0.43
C PRO A 481 20.33 71.57 0.05
N GLN A 482 20.20 72.08 1.28
CA GLN A 482 21.26 72.54 2.17
C GLN A 482 20.96 71.91 3.56
N GLY A 483 21.89 71.61 4.47
CA GLY A 483 23.34 71.77 4.49
C GLY A 483 23.84 71.98 5.94
N LEU A 484 24.93 71.30 6.32
CA LEU A 484 25.78 71.54 7.53
C LEU A 484 25.24 71.13 8.93
N GLY A 485 26.15 70.61 9.78
CA GLY A 485 26.26 71.23 11.12
C GLY A 485 26.61 70.43 12.39
N GLY A 486 27.63 69.57 12.41
CA GLY A 486 28.53 69.46 13.59
C GLY A 486 28.13 68.59 14.81
N PRO A 487 29.05 68.40 15.79
CA PRO A 487 29.05 67.24 16.68
C PRO A 487 28.98 67.56 18.19
N HIS A 488 28.72 66.53 19.01
CA HIS A 488 29.09 66.55 20.44
C HIS A 488 29.69 65.22 20.91
N GLN A 489 30.90 65.30 21.46
CA GLN A 489 31.46 64.31 22.38
C GLN A 489 30.95 64.57 23.80
N ARG A 490 30.72 63.51 24.57
CA ARG A 490 31.45 63.21 25.81
C ARG A 490 31.33 61.72 26.13
#